data_AF-A0A920JZI4-F1
#
_entry.id   AF-A0A920JZI4-F1
#
_cell.length_a   1.000
_cell.length_b   1.000
_cell.length_c   1.000
_cell.angle_alpha   90.00
_cell.angle_beta   90.00
_cell.angle_gamma   90.00
#
_symmetry.space_group_name_H-M   'P 1'
#
loop_
_entity.id
_entity.type
_entity.pdbx_description
1 polymer ?
#
loop_
_entity_poly.entity_id
_entity_poly.type
_entity_poly.pdbx_seq_one_letter_code
_entity_poly.pdbx_strand_id
1 'polypeptide(L)' 'MEFGTGCLKITPAHDFNDYKIGKKHDLEFINILIKMGN' A
#
# COMPACT_ATOMS: atom_id res chain seq x y z
N MET A 1 -16.62 -5.91 -13.59
CA MET A 1 -15.38 -5.25 -13.15
C MET A 1 -14.29 -5.66 -14.12
N GLU A 2 -13.85 -4.72 -14.95
CA GLU A 2 -12.64 -4.80 -15.75
C GLU A 2 -11.83 -3.54 -15.43
N PHE A 3 -10.71 -3.73 -14.74
CA PHE A 3 -9.50 -2.93 -14.75
C PHE A 3 -8.43 -3.77 -14.02
N GLY A 4 -7.28 -3.98 -14.67
CA GLY A 4 -6.20 -4.84 -14.18
C GLY A 4 -6.52 -6.34 -14.19
N THR A 5 -5.65 -7.15 -13.61
CA THR A 5 -5.72 -8.63 -13.62
C THR A 5 -6.70 -9.21 -12.59
N GLY A 6 -7.42 -8.37 -11.84
CA GLY A 6 -8.19 -8.77 -10.67
C GLY A 6 -7.35 -8.90 -9.38
N CYS A 7 -6.03 -8.68 -9.45
CA CYS A 7 -5.15 -8.58 -8.28
C CYS A 7 -4.52 -7.18 -8.20
N LEU A 8 -4.38 -6.66 -6.98
CA LEU A 8 -3.83 -5.34 -6.70
C LEU A 8 -2.61 -5.46 -5.77
N LYS A 9 -1.54 -4.72 -6.08
CA LYS A 9 -0.40 -4.56 -5.16
C LYS A 9 -0.80 -3.60 -4.05
N ILE A 10 -0.56 -4.00 -2.79
CA ILE A 10 -0.83 -3.18 -1.60
C ILE A 10 0.49 -2.75 -0.96
N THR A 11 0.67 -1.44 -0.78
CA THR A 11 1.82 -0.79 -0.16
C THR A 11 1.37 0.21 0.92
N PRO A 12 1.05 -0.27 2.14
CA PRO A 12 0.38 0.54 3.17
C PRO A 12 1.15 1.78 3.65
N ALA A 13 2.47 1.77 3.48
CA ALA A 13 3.34 2.90 3.83
C ALA A 13 3.40 4.01 2.76
N HIS A 14 2.81 3.78 1.58
CA HIS A 14 3.04 4.61 0.38
C HIS A 14 1.78 5.07 -0.33
N ASP A 15 0.60 4.49 -0.03
CA ASP A 15 -0.69 4.88 -0.62
C ASP A 15 -1.80 4.95 0.44
N PHE A 16 -2.72 5.91 0.31
CA PHE A 16 -3.78 6.14 1.30
C PHE A 16 -4.89 5.08 1.28
N ASN A 17 -5.19 4.50 0.12
CA ASN A 17 -6.16 3.40 0.03
C ASN A 17 -5.55 2.12 0.60
N ASP A 18 -4.28 1.87 0.28
CA ASP A 18 -3.52 0.75 0.83
C ASP A 18 -3.36 0.87 2.35
N TYR A 19 -3.19 2.07 2.88
CA TYR A 19 -3.14 2.31 4.34
C TYR A 19 -4.42 1.81 5.03
N LYS A 20 -5.59 2.14 4.48
CA LYS A 20 -6.88 1.71 5.03
C LYS A 20 -7.05 0.19 4.96
N ILE A 21 -6.64 -0.41 3.84
CA ILE A 21 -6.66 -1.87 3.65
C ILE A 21 -5.71 -2.53 4.65
N GLY A 22 -4.48 -2.03 4.78
CA GLY A 22 -3.49 -2.51 5.73
C GLY A 22 -3.97 -2.44 7.18
N LYS A 23 -4.61 -1.34 7.60
CA LYS A 23 -5.21 -1.24 8.93
C LYS A 23 -6.38 -2.20 9.15
N LYS A 24 -7.22 -2.41 8.14
CA LYS A 24 -8.36 -3.33 8.23
C LYS A 24 -7.92 -4.80 8.38
N HIS A 25 -6.78 -5.15 7.80
CA HIS A 25 -6.28 -6.52 7.75
C HIS A 25 -5.04 -6.74 8.63
N ASP A 26 -4.68 -5.78 9.47
CA ASP A 26 -3.51 -5.81 10.37
C ASP A 26 -2.19 -6.18 9.66
N LEU A 27 -1.96 -5.57 8.49
CA LEU A 27 -0.74 -5.78 7.70
C LEU A 27 0.43 -4.95 8.24
N GLU A 28 1.65 -5.42 8.03
CA GLU A 28 2.87 -4.69 8.38
C GLU A 28 3.09 -3.46 7.46
N PHE A 29 3.62 -2.38 8.03
CA PHE A 29 3.90 -1.13 7.34
C PHE A 29 5.40 -0.96 7.13
N ILE A 30 5.92 -1.51 6.03
CA ILE A 30 7.33 -1.40 5.66
C ILE A 30 7.54 -0.15 4.79
N ASN A 31 8.37 0.79 5.25
CA ASN A 31 8.73 2.00 4.51
C ASN A 31 10.17 1.92 3.99
N ILE A 32 10.34 1.98 2.67
CA ILE A 32 11.65 1.96 2.01
C ILE A 32 12.13 3.34 1.55
N LEU A 33 11.32 4.39 1.74
CA LEU A 33 11.65 5.76 1.34
C LEU A 33 12.21 6.54 2.54
N ILE A 34 13.37 7.16 2.33
CA ILE A 34 13.96 8.10 3.27
C ILE A 34 13.34 9.49 3.13
N LYS A 35 13.37 10.27 4.22
CA LYS A 35 12.66 11.57 4.34
C LYS A 35 12.97 12.59 3.23
N MET A 36 14.15 12.54 2.62
CA MET A 36 14.55 13.52 1.61
C MET A 36 14.18 13.15 0.16
N GLY A 37 13.67 11.93 -0.09
CA GLY A 37 13.70 11.39 -1.46
C GLY A 37 15.14 11.22 -1.94
N ASN A 38 15.37 10.40 -2.96
CA ASN A 38 16.67 10.39 -3.64
C ASN A 38 16.73 11.51 -4.67
#